data_AF-A0A7Y6E457-F1
#
_entry.id   AF-A0A7Y6E457-F1
#
_cell.length_a   1.000
_cell.length_b   1.000
_cell.length_c   1.000
_cell.angle_alpha   90.00
_cell.angle_beta   90.00
_cell.angle_gamma   90.00
#
_symmetry.space_group_name_H-M   'P 1'
#
loop_
_entity.id
_entity.type
_entity.pdbx_description
1 polymer ?
#
loop_
_entity_poly.entity_id
_entity_poly.type
_entity_poly.pdbx_seq_one_letter_code
_entity_poly.pdbx_strand_id
1 'polypeptide(L)'
;MNDIEELKRFIVVHARLQAIPRERYEAVLARVTSDEEGAEGSWTREWTRSGEELERAGKLLEAARSYHQARFPFADGPAREDALRRTVDAFDRWRATARTPIERLDIELPGGVVAAWASGLAP
;
A
#
# COMPACT_ATOMS: atom_id res chain seq x y z
N MET A 1 -17.36 -4.04 5.23
CA MET A 1 -17.76 -2.86 4.42
C MET A 1 -17.68 -1.65 5.31
N ASN A 2 -16.75 -0.74 5.01
CA ASN A 2 -16.52 0.48 5.78
C ASN A 2 -17.32 1.66 5.21
N ASP A 3 -17.53 2.70 6.02
CA ASP A 3 -18.11 3.96 5.55
C ASP A 3 -17.10 4.70 4.64
N ILE A 4 -17.49 4.94 3.39
CA ILE A 4 -16.61 5.57 2.39
C ILE A 4 -16.35 7.05 2.68
N GLU A 5 -17.30 7.76 3.26
CA GLU A 5 -17.09 9.16 3.64
C GLU A 5 -16.10 9.25 4.81
N GLU A 6 -16.18 8.31 5.75
CA GLU A 6 -15.19 8.19 6.82
C GLU A 6 -13.80 7.86 6.25
N LEU A 7 -13.69 6.86 5.37
CA LEU A 7 -12.43 6.50 4.70
C LEU A 7 -11.81 7.69 3.95
N LYS A 8 -12.61 8.42 3.17
CA LYS A 8 -12.18 9.60 2.41
C LYS A 8 -11.67 10.73 3.31
N ARG A 9 -12.24 10.91 4.51
CA ARG A 9 -11.75 11.90 5.48
C ARG A 9 -10.41 11.50 6.07
N PHE A 10 -10.26 10.25 6.49
CA PHE A 10 -9.02 9.78 7.12
C PHE A 10 -7.85 9.73 6.15
N ILE A 11 -8.10 9.42 4.88
CA ILE A 11 -7.01 9.18 3.94
C ILE A 11 -6.23 10.42 3.57
N VAL A 12 -6.81 11.63 3.65
CA VAL A 12 -6.07 12.86 3.31
C VAL A 12 -4.86 13.03 4.21
N VAL A 13 -5.00 12.73 5.51
CA VAL A 13 -3.88 12.79 6.46
C VAL A 13 -2.87 11.68 6.16
N HIS A 14 -3.33 10.45 5.95
CA HIS A 14 -2.45 9.31 5.68
C HIS A 14 -1.69 9.45 4.35
N ALA A 15 -2.34 9.93 3.30
CA ALA A 15 -1.73 10.18 2.00
C ALA A 15 -0.63 11.25 2.10
N ARG A 16 -0.86 12.31 2.87
CA ARG A 16 0.18 13.32 3.16
C ARG A 16 1.36 12.73 3.92
N LEU A 17 1.10 11.93 4.96
CA LEU A 17 2.16 11.25 5.74
C LEU A 17 2.97 10.27 4.87
N GLN A 18 2.32 9.61 3.91
CA GLN A 18 2.95 8.71 2.95
C GLN A 18 3.53 9.45 1.72
N ALA A 19 3.55 10.79 1.71
CA ALA A 19 4.05 11.61 0.61
C ALA A 19 3.43 11.24 -0.77
N ILE A 20 2.14 10.90 -0.79
CA ILE A 20 1.36 10.74 -2.02
C ILE A 20 0.94 12.15 -2.49
N PRO A 21 1.25 12.56 -3.74
CA PRO A 21 0.86 13.86 -4.25
C PRO A 21 -0.65 14.10 -4.20
N ARG A 22 -1.03 15.37 -3.98
CA ARG A 22 -2.43 15.78 -3.82
C ARG A 22 -3.29 15.42 -5.02
N GLU A 23 -2.79 15.78 -6.18
CA GLU A 23 -3.44 15.56 -7.47
C GLU A 23 -3.71 14.07 -7.69
N ARG A 24 -2.81 13.21 -7.18
CA ARG A 24 -2.93 11.76 -7.30
C ARG A 24 -3.99 11.19 -6.38
N TYR A 25 -3.96 11.50 -5.09
CA TYR A 25 -4.99 10.95 -4.20
C TYR A 25 -6.37 11.53 -4.53
N GLU A 26 -6.48 12.82 -4.87
CA GLU A 26 -7.77 13.41 -5.28
C GLU A 26 -8.34 12.72 -6.53
N ALA A 27 -7.50 12.41 -7.53
CA ALA A 27 -7.92 11.67 -8.71
C ALA A 27 -8.40 10.25 -8.39
N VAL A 28 -7.77 9.55 -7.44
CA VAL A 28 -8.23 8.22 -6.99
C VAL A 28 -9.56 8.35 -6.24
N LEU A 29 -9.66 9.26 -5.28
CA LEU A 29 -10.88 9.44 -4.47
C LEU A 29 -12.09 9.87 -5.29
N ALA A 30 -11.88 10.59 -6.39
CA ALA A 30 -12.94 10.95 -7.33
C ALA A 30 -13.56 9.74 -8.05
N ARG A 31 -12.83 8.62 -8.15
CA ARG A 31 -13.32 7.37 -8.76
C ARG A 31 -13.92 6.40 -7.75
N VAL A 32 -13.63 6.58 -6.46
CA VAL A 32 -14.12 5.69 -5.40
C VAL A 32 -15.58 6.00 -5.08
N THR A 33 -16.44 5.03 -5.31
CA THR A 33 -17.90 5.07 -5.09
C THR A 33 -18.38 4.05 -4.06
N SER A 34 -17.61 3.02 -3.75
CA SER A 34 -17.98 1.98 -2.77
C SER A 34 -16.78 1.41 -2.01
N ASP A 35 -17.05 0.61 -0.97
CA ASP A 35 -16.07 -0.26 -0.31
C ASP A 35 -16.37 -1.75 -0.58
N GLU A 36 -17.03 -2.03 -1.70
CA GLU A 36 -17.39 -3.40 -2.08
C GLU A 36 -16.15 -4.16 -2.54
N GLU A 37 -15.98 -5.39 -2.06
CA GLU A 37 -14.75 -6.13 -2.28
C GLU A 37 -14.48 -6.38 -3.77
N GLY A 38 -13.36 -5.83 -4.27
CA GLY A 38 -12.85 -6.07 -5.62
C GLY A 38 -13.65 -5.44 -6.77
N ALA A 39 -14.78 -4.78 -6.48
CA ALA A 39 -15.65 -4.19 -7.49
C ALA A 39 -15.02 -2.96 -8.17
N GLU A 40 -15.44 -2.65 -9.39
CA GLU A 40 -15.09 -1.39 -10.05
C GLU A 40 -15.61 -0.20 -9.24
N GLY A 41 -14.80 0.86 -9.11
CA GLY A 41 -15.12 1.99 -8.23
C GLY A 41 -14.99 1.69 -6.73
N SER A 42 -14.62 0.47 -6.34
CA SER A 42 -14.32 0.20 -4.94
C SER A 42 -13.01 0.84 -4.49
N TRP A 43 -12.93 1.16 -3.20
CA TRP A 43 -11.73 1.64 -2.54
C TRP A 43 -10.48 0.83 -2.92
N THR A 44 -10.51 -0.47 -2.63
CA THR A 44 -9.36 -1.36 -2.83
C THR A 44 -8.98 -1.44 -4.30
N ARG A 45 -9.97 -1.47 -5.21
CA ARG A 45 -9.72 -1.54 -6.65
C ARG A 45 -9.05 -0.28 -7.18
N GLU A 46 -9.57 0.90 -6.86
CA GLU A 46 -9.08 2.16 -7.42
C GLU A 46 -7.68 2.53 -6.91
N TRP A 47 -7.37 2.23 -5.65
CA TRP A 47 -6.02 2.37 -5.11
C TRP A 47 -5.05 1.33 -5.70
N THR A 48 -5.49 0.09 -5.87
CA THR A 48 -4.67 -0.95 -6.53
C THR A 48 -4.33 -0.56 -7.97
N ARG A 49 -5.33 -0.10 -8.72
CA ARG A 49 -5.13 0.42 -10.08
C ARG A 49 -4.10 1.56 -10.11
N SER A 50 -4.16 2.49 -9.15
CA SER A 50 -3.17 3.56 -9.04
C SER A 50 -1.75 3.03 -8.80
N GLY A 51 -1.61 1.97 -8.00
CA GLY A 51 -0.34 1.27 -7.79
C GLY A 51 0.17 0.61 -9.07
N GLU A 52 -0.69 -0.06 -9.83
CA GLU A 52 -0.33 -0.74 -11.09
C GLU A 52 0.13 0.26 -12.17
N GLU A 53 -0.44 1.46 -12.21
CA GLU A 53 0.02 2.54 -13.07
C GLU A 53 1.43 3.03 -12.70
N LEU A 54 1.74 3.15 -11.40
CA LEU A 54 3.05 3.57 -10.91
C LEU A 54 4.10 2.48 -11.12
N GLU A 55 3.74 1.23 -10.84
CA GLU A 55 4.60 0.08 -11.02
C GLU A 55 5.01 -0.09 -12.50
N ARG A 56 4.05 0.02 -13.43
CA ARG A 56 4.35 0.02 -14.87
C ARG A 56 5.25 1.17 -15.30
N ALA A 57 5.21 2.29 -14.60
CA ALA A 57 6.09 3.44 -14.82
C ALA A 57 7.45 3.32 -14.09
N GLY A 58 7.75 2.20 -13.44
CA GLY A 58 9.00 1.97 -12.70
C GLY A 58 9.08 2.69 -11.34
N LYS A 59 7.98 3.30 -10.87
CA LYS A 59 7.91 4.07 -9.62
C LYS A 59 7.51 3.17 -8.45
N LEU A 60 8.41 2.25 -8.08
CA LEU A 60 8.10 1.15 -7.17
C LEU A 60 7.74 1.60 -5.74
N LEU A 61 8.42 2.60 -5.19
CA LEU A 61 8.09 3.10 -3.84
C LEU A 61 6.72 3.78 -3.81
N GLU A 62 6.41 4.57 -4.84
CA GLU A 62 5.10 5.18 -4.99
C GLU A 62 4.01 4.14 -5.22
N ALA A 63 4.29 3.07 -5.99
CA ALA A 63 3.37 1.96 -6.15
C ALA A 63 3.08 1.27 -4.82
N ALA A 64 4.10 0.98 -4.01
CA ALA A 64 3.96 0.39 -2.68
C ALA A 64 3.06 1.26 -1.78
N ARG A 65 3.21 2.59 -1.82
CA ARG A 65 2.34 3.53 -1.10
C ARG A 65 0.89 3.44 -1.55
N SER A 66 0.62 3.38 -2.85
CA SER A 66 -0.74 3.21 -3.36
C SER A 66 -1.37 1.88 -2.92
N TYR A 67 -0.62 0.77 -2.99
CA TYR A 67 -1.09 -0.53 -2.50
C TYR A 67 -1.33 -0.53 -0.99
N HIS A 68 -0.53 0.21 -0.22
CA HIS A 68 -0.73 0.38 1.21
C HIS A 68 -2.06 1.08 1.53
N GLN A 69 -2.46 2.05 0.72
CA GLN A 69 -3.79 2.67 0.85
C GLN A 69 -4.91 1.70 0.47
N ALA A 70 -4.71 0.85 -0.55
CA ALA A 70 -5.71 -0.14 -0.97
C ALA A 70 -6.06 -1.14 0.14
N ARG A 71 -5.09 -1.57 0.95
CA ARG A 71 -5.33 -2.50 2.08
C ARG A 71 -5.86 -1.83 3.35
N PHE A 72 -5.98 -0.50 3.38
CA PHE A 72 -6.51 0.22 4.54
C PHE A 72 -8.01 -0.09 4.76
N PRO A 73 -8.50 -0.19 6.01
CA PRO A 73 -7.77 0.00 7.28
C PRO A 73 -6.92 -1.21 7.72
N PHE A 74 -7.37 -2.42 7.39
CA PHE A 74 -6.67 -3.68 7.62
C PHE A 74 -7.09 -4.69 6.54
N ALA A 75 -6.30 -5.75 6.34
CA ALA A 75 -6.66 -6.79 5.37
C ALA A 75 -7.78 -7.67 5.93
N ASP A 76 -9.00 -7.46 5.44
CA ASP A 76 -10.24 -8.09 5.91
C ASP A 76 -10.90 -9.01 4.85
N GLY A 77 -10.21 -9.22 3.73
CA GLY A 77 -10.68 -10.06 2.62
C GLY A 77 -9.65 -10.17 1.49
N PRO A 78 -9.88 -11.08 0.52
CA PRO A 78 -8.96 -11.37 -0.58
C PRO A 78 -8.42 -10.15 -1.32
N ALA A 79 -9.24 -9.13 -1.55
CA ALA A 79 -8.80 -7.95 -2.29
C ALA A 79 -7.78 -7.12 -1.50
N ARG A 80 -7.99 -6.95 -0.19
CA ARG A 80 -7.05 -6.22 0.68
C ARG A 80 -5.82 -7.04 1.02
N GLU A 81 -5.95 -8.37 1.11
CA GLU A 81 -4.80 -9.27 1.21
C GLU A 81 -3.90 -9.19 -0.01
N ASP A 82 -4.48 -9.13 -1.21
CA ASP A 82 -3.72 -8.91 -2.45
C ASP A 82 -3.00 -7.57 -2.45
N ALA A 83 -3.70 -6.49 -2.06
CA ALA A 83 -3.09 -5.19 -1.90
C ALA A 83 -1.93 -5.19 -0.88
N LEU A 84 -2.05 -5.93 0.22
CA LEU A 84 -0.97 -6.09 1.19
C LEU A 84 0.24 -6.82 0.58
N ARG A 85 0.02 -7.93 -0.13
CA ARG A 85 1.11 -8.65 -0.83
C ARG A 85 1.83 -7.74 -1.81
N ARG A 86 1.08 -7.03 -2.68
CA ARG A 86 1.64 -6.08 -3.65
C ARG A 86 2.41 -4.93 -2.99
N THR A 87 1.95 -4.47 -1.83
CA THR A 87 2.67 -3.45 -1.04
C THR A 87 4.06 -3.97 -0.67
N VAL A 88 4.13 -5.19 -0.12
CA VAL A 88 5.38 -5.82 0.31
C VAL A 88 6.28 -6.10 -0.89
N ASP A 89 5.75 -6.65 -1.98
CA ASP A 89 6.52 -7.02 -3.17
C ASP A 89 7.10 -5.78 -3.89
N ALA A 90 6.31 -4.71 -4.02
CA ALA A 90 6.78 -3.46 -4.62
C ALA A 90 7.87 -2.80 -3.77
N PHE A 91 7.72 -2.83 -2.44
CA PHE A 91 8.75 -2.34 -1.53
C PHE A 91 10.02 -3.20 -1.56
N ASP A 92 9.88 -4.53 -1.58
CA ASP A 92 11.00 -5.48 -1.65
C ASP A 92 11.83 -5.26 -2.93
N ARG A 93 11.16 -5.02 -4.06
CA ARG A 93 11.83 -4.67 -5.32
C ARG A 93 12.44 -3.28 -5.29
N TRP A 94 11.76 -2.29 -4.70
CA TRP A 94 12.30 -0.94 -4.57
C TRP A 94 13.58 -0.91 -3.73
N ARG A 95 13.59 -1.61 -2.59
CA ARG A 95 14.74 -1.56 -1.67
C ARG A 95 16.04 -2.08 -2.29
N ALA A 96 15.95 -2.97 -3.29
CA ALA A 96 17.11 -3.44 -4.04
C ALA A 96 17.80 -2.30 -4.84
N THR A 97 17.10 -1.20 -5.06
CA THR A 97 17.62 0.02 -5.71
C THR A 97 17.94 1.15 -4.71
N ALA A 98 17.67 0.95 -3.43
CA ALA A 98 17.86 1.97 -2.41
C ALA A 98 19.36 2.21 -2.16
N ARG A 99 19.72 3.48 -1.93
CA ARG A 99 21.12 3.87 -1.66
C ARG A 99 21.64 3.27 -0.36
N THR A 100 20.80 3.20 0.66
CA THR A 100 21.12 2.53 1.94
C THR A 100 20.64 1.09 1.83
N PRO A 101 21.49 0.09 2.09
CA PRO A 101 21.04 -1.30 2.16
C PRO A 101 19.93 -1.47 3.17
N ILE A 102 18.82 -2.05 2.73
CA ILE A 102 17.70 -2.43 3.58
C ILE A 102 17.57 -3.95 3.50
N GLU A 103 17.57 -4.60 4.65
CA GLU A 103 17.53 -6.05 4.81
C GLU A 103 16.15 -6.49 5.28
N ARG A 104 15.72 -7.65 4.79
CA ARG A 104 14.54 -8.35 5.31
C ARG A 104 14.96 -9.24 6.46
N LEU A 105 14.22 -9.18 7.57
CA LEU A 105 14.34 -10.11 8.68
C LEU A 105 13.00 -10.83 8.82
N ASP A 106 13.01 -12.15 8.73
CA ASP A 106 11.87 -12.98 9.09
C ASP A 106 12.20 -13.67 10.42
N ILE A 107 11.44 -13.35 11.47
CA ILE A 107 11.67 -13.81 12.83
C ILE A 107 10.62 -14.86 13.16
N GLU A 108 11.07 -16.10 13.30
CA GLU A 108 10.23 -17.24 13.70
C GLU A 108 9.90 -17.15 15.19
N LEU A 109 8.61 -17.07 15.53
CA LEU A 109 8.09 -17.07 16.89
C LEU A 109 7.06 -18.21 17.04
N PRO A 110 6.76 -18.67 18.28
CA PRO A 110 5.77 -19.72 18.49
C PRO A 110 4.37 -19.44 17.90
N GLY A 111 4.02 -18.15 17.74
CA GLY A 111 2.74 -17.70 17.18
C GLY A 111 2.76 -17.42 15.67
N GLY A 112 3.89 -17.66 14.99
CA GLY A 112 4.06 -17.39 13.56
C GLY A 112 5.27 -16.50 13.25
N VAL A 113 5.36 -16.09 11.98
CA VAL A 113 6.49 -15.29 11.48
C VAL A 113 6.19 -13.80 11.62
N VAL A 114 7.14 -13.06 12.17
CA VAL A 114 7.15 -11.59 12.15
C VAL A 114 8.20 -11.11 11.17
N ALA A 115 7.75 -10.42 10.12
CA ALA A 115 8.64 -9.80 9.13
C ALA A 115 9.00 -8.36 9.55
N ALA A 116 10.27 -7.99 9.38
CA ALA A 116 10.78 -6.64 9.63
C ALA A 116 11.75 -6.20 8.51
N TRP A 117 11.87 -4.88 8.35
CA TRP A 117 12.85 -4.23 7.47
C TRP A 117 13.84 -3.44 8.31
N ALA A 118 15.14 -3.59 8.05
CA ALA A 118 16.18 -2.96 8.84
C ALA A 118 17.33 -2.43 7.96
N SER A 119 18.13 -1.52 8.50
CA SER A 119 19.38 -1.04 7.89
C SER A 119 20.42 -0.81 8.99
N GLY A 120 21.71 -1.00 8.68
CA GLY A 120 22.79 -0.71 9.63
C GLY A 120 22.87 -1.68 10.82
N LEU A 121 22.50 -2.95 10.61
CA LEU A 121 22.62 -3.99 11.63
C LEU A 121 24.05 -4.55 11.73
N ALA A 122 24.87 -4.35 10.71
CA ALA A 122 26.31 -4.63 10.76
C ALA A 122 27.07 -3.45 11.41
N PRO A 123 28.03 -3.71 12.32
CA PRO A 123 28.88 -2.68 12.93
C PRO A 123 29.76 -1.92 11.93
#